data_AF-A0A7C7E9S9-F1
#
_entry.id   AF-A0A7C7E9S9-F1
#
_cell.length_a   1.000
_cell.length_b   1.000
_cell.length_c   1.000
_cell.angle_alpha   90.00
_cell.angle_beta   90.00
_cell.angle_gamma   90.00
#
_symmetry.space_group_name_H-M   'P 1'
#
loop_
_entity.id
_entity.type
_entity.pdbx_description
1 polymer ?
#
loop_
_entity_poly.entity_id
_entity_poly.type
_entity_poly.pdbx_seq_one_letter_code
_entity_poly.pdbx_strand_id
1 'polypeptide(L)'
;MDVELVRKYYFEDKLKIVEIAKILGVNKSTVSRALKQFPEFEKEKERRKKENQEKAKQWRSEYKKQKRQQYDEEYELVLKDHREATAALSRKGRLSDDALIKLCILHYDYSKEKERIIFNESAGKRPADLPKSVYVHKNVLRQFR
;
A
#
# COMPACT_ATOMS: atom_id res chain seq x y z
N MET A 1 4.52 9.70 55.09
CA MET A 1 4.15 10.19 53.75
C MET A 1 2.88 10.96 53.91
N ASP A 2 2.86 12.23 53.51
CA ASP A 2 1.68 13.08 53.61
C ASP A 2 0.65 12.66 52.55
N VAL A 3 -0.48 12.11 53.00
CA VAL A 3 -1.53 11.52 52.16
C VAL A 3 -2.40 12.61 51.52
N GLU A 4 -2.60 13.74 52.23
CA GLU A 4 -3.30 14.93 51.73
C GLU A 4 -2.53 15.56 50.57
N LEU A 5 -1.21 15.66 50.71
CA LEU A 5 -0.35 16.21 49.67
C LEU A 5 -0.35 15.34 48.39
N VAL A 6 -0.37 14.01 48.55
CA VAL A 6 -0.50 13.07 47.42
C VAL A 6 -1.85 13.24 46.71
N ARG A 7 -2.93 13.47 47.47
CA ARG A 7 -4.26 13.74 46.92
C ARG A 7 -4.24 15.02 46.09
N LYS A 8 -3.73 16.13 46.65
CA LYS A 8 -3.60 17.41 45.94
C LYS A 8 -2.84 17.27 44.63
N TYR A 9 -1.63 16.70 44.68
CA TYR A 9 -0.81 16.56 43.47
C TYR A 9 -1.46 15.70 42.38
N TYR A 10 -2.20 14.67 42.76
CA TYR A 10 -2.82 13.77 41.78
C TYR A 10 -4.14 14.31 41.22
N PHE A 11 -5.01 14.87 42.07
CA PHE A 11 -6.35 15.28 41.64
C PHE A 11 -6.42 16.73 41.19
N GLU A 12 -5.70 17.65 41.81
CA GLU A 12 -5.70 19.09 41.49
C GLU A 12 -4.61 19.41 40.47
N ASP A 13 -3.34 19.13 40.80
CA ASP A 13 -2.19 19.48 39.95
C ASP A 13 -2.00 18.52 38.76
N LYS A 14 -2.86 17.50 38.67
CA LYS A 14 -2.89 16.48 37.62
C LYS A 14 -1.57 15.76 37.34
N LEU A 15 -0.66 15.72 38.31
CA LEU A 15 0.64 15.04 38.17
C LEU A 15 0.49 13.52 38.02
N LYS A 16 1.49 12.89 37.40
CA LYS A 16 1.61 11.43 37.30
C LYS A 16 2.18 10.87 38.60
N ILE A 17 1.81 9.62 38.92
CA ILE A 17 2.33 8.90 40.09
C ILE A 17 3.88 8.91 40.14
N VAL A 18 4.54 8.83 38.97
CA VAL A 18 6.00 8.88 38.86
C VAL A 18 6.57 10.25 39.26
N GLU A 19 5.89 11.33 38.93
CA GLU A 19 6.31 12.70 39.26
C GLU A 19 6.11 12.95 40.76
N ILE A 20 4.97 12.54 41.29
CA ILE A 20 4.66 12.61 42.73
C ILE A 20 5.70 11.83 43.55
N ALA A 21 6.05 10.62 43.10
CA ALA A 21 7.06 9.79 43.74
C ALA A 21 8.44 10.48 43.79
N LYS A 22 8.84 11.17 42.71
CA LYS A 22 10.08 11.94 42.66
C LYS A 22 10.05 13.14 43.60
N ILE A 23 8.95 13.91 43.60
CA ILE A 23 8.78 15.11 44.43
C ILE A 23 8.86 14.75 45.92
N LEU A 24 8.20 13.66 46.31
CA LEU A 24 8.12 13.22 47.71
C LEU A 24 9.29 12.32 48.14
N GLY A 25 10.22 11.97 47.24
CA GLY A 25 11.34 11.09 47.53
C GLY A 25 10.94 9.66 47.94
N VAL A 26 9.79 9.18 47.47
CA VAL A 26 9.24 7.85 47.83
C VAL A 26 9.11 6.94 46.62
N ASN A 27 8.93 5.64 46.86
CA ASN A 27 8.66 4.69 45.78
C ASN A 27 7.25 4.90 45.18
N LYS A 28 7.11 4.63 43.88
CA LYS A 28 5.84 4.71 43.12
C LYS A 28 4.75 3.83 43.73
N SER A 29 5.11 2.65 44.25
CA SER A 29 4.18 1.73 44.90
C SER A 29 3.56 2.34 46.15
N THR A 30 4.32 3.12 46.93
CA THR A 30 3.84 3.82 48.11
C THR A 30 2.80 4.88 47.76
N VAL A 31 3.07 5.68 46.73
CA VAL A 31 2.11 6.68 46.21
C VAL A 31 0.85 6.00 45.67
N SER A 32 0.99 4.92 44.90
CA SER A 32 -0.17 4.19 44.38
C SER A 32 -1.01 3.56 45.50
N ARG A 33 -0.38 3.03 46.54
CA ARG A 33 -1.09 2.45 47.69
C ARG A 33 -1.89 3.51 48.44
N ALA A 34 -1.35 4.71 48.61
CA ALA A 34 -2.07 5.82 49.23
C ALA A 34 -3.22 6.30 48.36
N LEU A 35 -3.02 6.45 47.05
CA LEU A 35 -4.06 6.88 46.13
C LEU A 35 -5.27 5.93 46.09
N LYS A 36 -5.04 4.61 46.21
CA LYS A 36 -6.11 3.60 46.24
C LYS A 36 -7.04 3.71 47.43
N GLN A 37 -6.66 4.42 48.50
CA GLN A 37 -7.53 4.64 49.66
C GLN A 37 -8.64 5.65 49.34
N PHE A 38 -8.48 6.47 48.31
CA PHE A 38 -9.46 7.47 47.92
C PHE A 38 -10.50 6.88 46.95
N PRO A 39 -11.80 7.01 47.23
CA PRO A 39 -12.86 6.48 46.37
C PRO A 39 -12.90 7.14 44.98
N GLU A 40 -12.43 8.38 44.86
CA GLU A 40 -12.34 9.11 43.59
C GLU A 40 -11.20 8.63 42.67
N PHE A 41 -10.23 7.85 43.18
CA PHE A 41 -9.05 7.46 42.42
C PHE A 41 -9.37 6.63 41.19
N GLU A 42 -10.26 5.63 41.32
CA GLU A 42 -10.57 4.73 40.20
C GLU A 42 -11.31 5.49 39.09
N LYS A 43 -12.21 6.42 39.45
CA LYS A 43 -12.90 7.30 38.48
C LYS A 43 -11.91 8.20 37.73
N GLU A 44 -11.00 8.86 38.44
CA GLU A 44 -10.00 9.73 37.81
C GLU A 44 -9.00 8.95 36.94
N LYS A 45 -8.61 7.75 37.37
CA LYS A 45 -7.73 6.85 36.63
C LYS A 45 -8.36 6.41 35.31
N GLU A 46 -9.63 6.00 35.32
CA GLU A 46 -10.35 5.64 34.08
C GLU A 46 -10.56 6.87 33.18
N ARG A 47 -10.84 8.05 33.74
CA ARG A 47 -10.92 9.31 32.98
C ARG A 47 -9.61 9.59 32.24
N ARG A 48 -8.48 9.54 32.94
CA ARG A 48 -7.14 9.76 32.37
C ARG A 48 -6.77 8.73 31.32
N LYS A 49 -7.19 7.47 31.50
CA LYS A 49 -6.96 6.38 30.53
C LYS A 49 -7.66 6.68 29.20
N LYS A 50 -8.94 7.10 29.25
CA LYS A 50 -9.70 7.50 28.05
C LYS A 50 -9.08 8.71 27.36
N GLU A 51 -8.75 9.75 28.12
CA GLU A 51 -8.12 10.97 27.59
C GLU A 51 -6.77 10.67 26.90
N ASN A 52 -5.93 9.82 27.52
CA ASN A 52 -4.67 9.41 26.93
C ASN A 52 -4.86 8.56 25.66
N GLN A 53 -5.88 7.71 25.62
CA GLN A 53 -6.20 6.91 24.44
C GLN A 53 -6.60 7.80 23.25
N GLU A 54 -7.40 8.84 23.50
CA GLU A 54 -7.79 9.82 22.49
C GLU A 54 -6.58 10.63 21.99
N LYS A 55 -5.74 11.14 22.90
CA LYS A 55 -4.48 11.82 22.53
C LYS A 55 -3.57 10.92 21.70
N ALA A 56 -3.42 9.65 22.08
CA ALA A 56 -2.62 8.69 21.32
C ALA A 56 -3.22 8.37 19.94
N LYS A 57 -4.55 8.41 19.79
CA LYS A 57 -5.21 8.27 18.49
C LYS A 57 -4.91 9.48 17.60
N GLN A 58 -5.06 10.69 18.14
CA GLN A 58 -4.76 11.94 17.44
C GLN A 58 -3.29 12.00 17.02
N TRP A 59 -2.36 11.74 17.94
CA TRP A 59 -0.93 11.73 17.66
C TRP A 59 -0.55 10.73 16.56
N ARG A 60 -1.09 9.50 16.61
CA ARG A 60 -0.86 8.50 15.54
C ARG A 60 -1.41 8.95 14.19
N SER A 61 -2.55 9.64 14.18
CA SER A 61 -3.15 10.17 12.96
C SER A 61 -2.28 11.27 12.36
N GLU A 62 -1.84 12.23 13.17
CA GLU A 62 -0.94 13.30 12.77
C GLU A 62 0.41 12.77 12.29
N TYR A 63 1.00 11.80 13.01
CA TYR A 63 2.24 11.16 12.59
C TYR A 63 2.12 10.49 11.22
N LYS A 64 1.05 9.74 10.97
CA LYS A 64 0.79 9.13 9.66
C LYS A 64 0.59 10.19 8.57
N LYS A 65 -0.11 11.29 8.87
CA LYS A 65 -0.31 12.40 7.93
C LYS A 65 1.01 13.04 7.57
N GLN A 66 1.85 13.36 8.55
CA GLN A 66 3.19 13.91 8.32
C GLN A 66 4.04 12.96 7.49
N LYS A 67 4.00 11.64 7.78
CA LYS A 67 4.73 10.65 6.99
C LYS A 67 4.26 10.54 5.54
N ARG A 68 2.96 10.73 5.26
CA ARG A 68 2.43 10.78 3.88
C ARG A 68 2.77 12.07 3.15
N GLN A 69 2.95 13.17 3.88
CA GLN A 69 3.31 14.47 3.33
C GLN A 69 4.82 14.63 3.16
N GLN A 70 5.60 13.78 3.82
CA GLN A 70 7.04 13.72 3.61
C GLN A 70 7.27 13.29 2.16
N TYR A 71 7.90 14.17 1.40
CA TYR A 71 8.27 13.90 0.02
C TYR A 71 9.19 12.68 -0.01
N ASP A 72 8.81 11.69 -0.81
CA ASP A 72 9.53 10.44 -1.00
C ASP A 72 9.89 10.35 -2.48
N GLU A 73 11.14 10.68 -2.78
CA GLU A 73 11.70 10.66 -4.14
C GLU A 73 11.54 9.29 -4.80
N GLU A 74 11.63 8.20 -4.02
CA GLU A 74 11.49 6.83 -4.51
C GLU A 74 10.04 6.55 -4.91
N TYR A 75 9.07 7.02 -4.11
CA TYR A 75 7.66 6.87 -4.44
C TYR A 75 7.25 7.65 -5.69
N GLU A 76 7.76 8.87 -5.88
CA GLU A 76 7.51 9.66 -7.09
C GLU A 76 8.14 9.03 -8.33
N LEU A 77 9.32 8.43 -8.20
CA LEU A 77 9.94 7.66 -9.27
C LEU A 77 9.06 6.46 -9.67
N VAL A 78 8.57 5.69 -8.69
CA VAL A 78 7.67 4.56 -8.94
C VAL A 78 6.37 5.01 -9.62
N LEU A 79 5.79 6.15 -9.20
CA LEU A 79 4.61 6.72 -9.84
C LEU A 79 4.86 7.11 -11.29
N LYS A 80 6.03 7.69 -11.58
CA LYS A 80 6.43 8.05 -12.93
C LYS A 80 6.59 6.80 -13.81
N ASP A 81 7.31 5.81 -13.33
CA ASP A 81 7.51 4.54 -14.03
C ASP A 81 6.18 3.85 -14.33
N HIS A 82 5.25 3.86 -13.37
CA HIS A 82 3.92 3.29 -13.56
C HIS A 82 3.13 4.04 -14.64
N ARG A 83 3.23 5.37 -14.70
CA ARG A 83 2.56 6.18 -15.75
C ARG A 83 3.14 5.88 -17.13
N GLU A 84 4.46 5.79 -17.23
CA GLU A 84 5.16 5.45 -18.48
C GLU A 84 4.77 4.04 -18.94
N ALA A 85 4.80 3.05 -18.06
CA ALA A 85 4.37 1.69 -18.35
C ALA A 85 2.90 1.62 -18.78
N THR A 86 2.01 2.34 -18.09
CA THR A 86 0.59 2.44 -18.45
C THR A 86 0.43 3.03 -19.85
N ALA A 87 1.15 4.12 -20.16
CA ALA A 87 1.09 4.74 -21.49
C ALA A 87 1.63 3.81 -22.59
N ALA A 88 2.70 3.06 -22.32
CA ALA A 88 3.30 2.13 -23.28
C ALA A 88 2.42 0.90 -23.55
N LEU A 89 1.79 0.34 -22.50
CA LEU A 89 0.98 -0.87 -22.57
C LEU A 89 -0.49 -0.59 -22.93
N SER A 90 -1.01 0.58 -22.56
CA SER A 90 -2.37 0.98 -22.88
C SER A 90 -2.47 1.41 -24.34
N ARG A 91 -3.02 0.53 -25.18
CA ARG A 91 -3.51 0.89 -26.51
C ARG A 91 -5.03 0.84 -26.53
N LYS A 92 -5.65 1.84 -27.14
CA LYS A 92 -7.12 1.98 -27.24
C LYS A 92 -7.79 1.01 -28.22
N GLY A 93 -7.06 0.09 -28.83
CA GLY A 93 -7.57 -0.81 -29.87
C GLY A 93 -7.07 -2.24 -29.75
N ARG A 94 -7.80 -3.18 -30.35
CA ARG A 94 -7.36 -4.58 -30.48
C ARG A 94 -6.13 -4.63 -31.38
N LEU A 95 -5.19 -5.53 -31.08
CA LEU A 95 -4.06 -5.79 -31.97
C LEU A 95 -4.60 -6.30 -33.31
N SER A 96 -4.08 -5.79 -34.43
CA SER A 96 -4.45 -6.30 -35.75
C SER A 96 -3.95 -7.72 -35.95
N ASP A 97 -4.69 -8.54 -36.71
CA ASP A 97 -4.31 -9.92 -37.06
C ASP A 97 -2.88 -10.02 -37.64
N ASP A 98 -2.46 -9.05 -38.46
CA ASP A 98 -1.09 -8.99 -39.00
C ASP A 98 -0.02 -8.82 -37.90
N ALA A 99 -0.29 -7.96 -36.92
CA ALA A 99 0.60 -7.75 -35.79
C ALA A 99 0.67 -9.01 -34.88
N LEU A 100 -0.46 -9.70 -34.68
CA LEU A 100 -0.50 -10.96 -33.94
C LEU A 100 0.32 -12.04 -34.66
N ILE A 101 0.16 -12.19 -35.97
CA ILE A 101 0.93 -13.14 -36.77
C ILE A 101 2.42 -12.81 -36.73
N LYS A 102 2.81 -11.53 -36.86
CA LYS A 102 4.22 -11.12 -36.78
C LYS A 102 4.86 -11.49 -35.45
N LEU A 103 4.15 -11.34 -34.34
CA LEU A 103 4.62 -11.74 -33.01
C LEU A 103 4.76 -13.26 -32.87
N CYS A 104 3.91 -14.02 -33.57
CA CYS A 104 3.87 -15.48 -33.52
C CYS A 104 4.36 -16.16 -34.80
N ILE A 105 5.22 -15.50 -35.59
CA ILE A 105 5.51 -15.89 -36.98
C ILE A 105 6.02 -17.33 -37.13
N LEU A 106 6.73 -17.84 -36.11
CA LEU A 106 7.25 -19.21 -36.07
C LEU A 106 6.17 -20.30 -36.05
N HIS A 107 4.93 -19.95 -35.70
CA HIS A 107 3.79 -20.88 -35.64
C HIS A 107 2.95 -20.84 -36.91
N TYR A 108 3.43 -20.17 -37.96
CA TYR A 108 2.70 -20.00 -39.20
C TYR A 108 3.57 -20.34 -40.40
N ASP A 109 2.97 -21.07 -41.35
CA ASP A 109 3.60 -21.43 -42.61
C ASP A 109 3.01 -20.63 -43.77
N TYR A 110 3.84 -20.32 -44.75
CA TYR A 110 3.39 -19.68 -45.98
C TYR A 110 2.98 -20.72 -47.03
N SER A 111 1.71 -20.68 -47.44
CA SER A 111 1.19 -21.49 -48.54
C SER A 111 1.19 -20.67 -49.83
N LYS A 112 2.13 -21.01 -50.73
CA LYS A 112 2.30 -20.34 -52.04
C LYS A 112 1.08 -20.53 -52.95
N GLU A 113 0.45 -21.69 -52.92
CA GLU A 113 -0.73 -22.00 -53.74
C GLU A 113 -1.94 -21.12 -53.41
N LYS A 114 -2.10 -20.80 -52.13
CA LYS A 114 -3.25 -20.02 -51.63
C LYS A 114 -2.91 -18.55 -51.37
N GLU A 115 -1.64 -18.16 -51.58
CA GLU A 115 -1.07 -16.85 -51.24
C GLU A 115 -1.42 -16.41 -49.79
N ARG A 116 -1.37 -17.36 -48.84
CA ARG A 116 -1.82 -17.17 -47.45
C ARG A 116 -0.78 -17.65 -46.45
N ILE A 117 -0.74 -16.97 -45.31
CA ILE A 117 -0.08 -17.46 -44.10
C ILE A 117 -1.10 -18.29 -43.32
N ILE A 118 -0.76 -19.52 -42.96
CA ILE A 118 -1.65 -20.51 -42.34
C ILE A 118 -1.01 -20.99 -41.05
N PHE A 119 -1.79 -21.06 -39.96
CA PHE A 119 -1.29 -21.56 -38.69
C PHE A 119 -0.85 -23.03 -38.81
N ASN A 120 0.35 -23.33 -38.30
CA ASN A 120 0.91 -24.67 -38.29
C ASN A 120 0.32 -25.46 -37.10
N GLU A 121 -0.55 -26.43 -37.39
CA GLU A 121 -1.20 -27.26 -36.37
C GLU A 121 -0.20 -28.16 -35.61
N SER A 122 1.01 -28.41 -36.15
CA SER A 122 2.08 -29.10 -35.44
C SER A 122 2.70 -28.27 -34.32
N ALA A 123 2.54 -26.94 -34.35
CA ALA A 123 2.98 -26.05 -33.27
C ALA A 123 2.05 -26.07 -32.04
N GLY A 124 0.99 -26.88 -32.08
CA GLY A 124 0.04 -27.09 -31.00
C GLY A 124 -1.36 -26.55 -31.31
N LYS A 125 -2.23 -26.57 -30.30
CA LYS A 125 -3.61 -26.09 -30.46
C LYS A 125 -3.62 -24.56 -30.60
N ARG A 126 -4.10 -24.06 -31.74
CA ARG A 126 -4.26 -22.62 -31.99
C ARG A 126 -5.16 -21.97 -30.91
N PRO A 127 -4.69 -20.92 -30.22
CA PRO A 127 -5.51 -20.07 -29.37
C PRO A 127 -6.68 -19.44 -30.14
N ALA A 128 -7.81 -19.21 -29.46
CA ALA A 128 -9.00 -18.63 -30.10
C ALA A 128 -8.73 -17.23 -30.70
N ASP A 129 -7.88 -16.45 -30.04
CA ASP A 129 -7.55 -15.06 -30.42
C ASP A 129 -6.60 -14.95 -31.61
N LEU A 130 -5.91 -16.02 -32.00
CA LEU A 130 -4.99 -16.01 -33.14
C LEU A 130 -5.74 -16.34 -34.44
N PRO A 131 -5.53 -15.62 -35.55
CA PRO A 131 -6.19 -15.93 -36.81
C PRO A 131 -5.73 -17.28 -37.38
N LYS A 132 -6.64 -18.06 -37.98
CA LYS A 132 -6.29 -19.35 -38.62
C LYS A 132 -5.48 -19.16 -39.90
N SER A 133 -5.84 -18.17 -40.70
CA SER A 133 -5.13 -17.81 -41.93
C SER A 133 -5.36 -16.36 -42.29
N VAL A 134 -4.35 -15.69 -42.84
CA VAL A 134 -4.45 -14.32 -43.33
C VAL A 134 -3.89 -14.24 -44.75
N TYR A 135 -4.56 -13.46 -45.60
CA TYR A 135 -4.11 -13.24 -46.98
C TYR A 135 -2.90 -12.31 -47.01
N VAL A 136 -1.87 -12.70 -47.74
CA VAL A 136 -0.69 -11.84 -47.91
C VAL A 136 -0.87 -11.01 -49.16
N HIS A 137 -0.99 -9.69 -49.00
CA HIS A 137 -1.05 -8.82 -50.17
C HIS A 137 0.26 -8.92 -50.96
N LYS A 138 0.19 -9.00 -52.30
CA LYS A 138 1.33 -9.26 -53.20
C LYS A 138 2.56 -8.34 -52.99
N ASN A 139 2.35 -7.15 -52.43
CA ASN A 139 3.42 -6.19 -52.13
C ASN A 139 4.31 -6.58 -50.93
N VAL A 140 3.82 -7.41 -50.00
CA VAL A 140 4.57 -7.88 -48.83
C VAL A 140 5.42 -9.11 -49.16
N LEU A 141 4.97 -9.96 -50.10
CA LEU A 141 5.69 -11.16 -50.55
C LEU A 141 7.01 -10.86 -51.25
N ARG A 142 7.20 -9.64 -51.78
CA ARG A 142 8.48 -9.21 -52.38
C ARG A 142 9.60 -9.02 -51.35
N GLN A 143 9.28 -8.89 -50.07
CA GLN A 143 10.25 -8.59 -49.00
C GLN A 143 10.93 -9.86 -48.45
N PHE A 144 10.41 -11.04 -48.79
CA PHE A 144 10.90 -12.35 -48.36
C PHE A 144 11.46 -13.17 -49.52
N ARG A 145 11.74 -12.53 -50.67
CA ARG A 145 12.32 -13.16 -51.86
C ARG A 145 13.79 -12.80 -52.01
#